data_AF-A0A440L9F5-F1
#
_entry.id   AF-A0A440L9F5-F1
#
_cell.length_a   1.000
_cell.length_b   1.000
_cell.length_c   1.000
_cell.angle_alpha   90.00
_cell.angle_beta   90.00
_cell.angle_gamma   90.00
#
_symmetry.space_group_name_H-M   'P 1'
#
loop_
_entity.id
_entity.type
_entity.pdbx_description
1 polymer ?
#
loop_
_entity_poly.entity_id
_entity_poly.type
_entity_poly.pdbx_seq_one_letter_code
_entity_poly.pdbx_strand_id
1 'polypeptide(L)'
;MRTFKLPHNPAYGYSGPLTVDMKFGSCEQKPADLEALRAGSQCKEIADITLAHEAAHRERCARETAAVYWDRLPSQIAAEEAERYREQANAMRAQLKRIVDEGTITVAAKMEPRIKGPQFDVTYSFVMPSIQMEGKSSPGSDSWTVNGKGKQSGKIKNAKIGGMTCKSSGQLNDDIDMALDTDGFVMSLKSKSKGRPGDVKLRCMGGYGMSMRPQGEVGSGEVFAAERFASEADISQDVSTMPFAKIVTQGGMSVSGKHTVTVRLVCPGE
;
A
#
# COMPACT_ATOMS: atom_id res chain seq x y z
N MET A 1 0.83 40.08 -9.43
CA MET A 1 1.67 39.02 -8.82
C MET A 1 1.14 37.69 -9.31
N ARG A 2 1.95 36.89 -10.02
CA ARG A 2 1.57 35.54 -10.47
C ARG A 2 2.15 34.54 -9.47
N THR A 3 1.36 34.18 -8.47
CA THR A 3 1.72 33.13 -7.51
C THR A 3 1.53 31.79 -8.21
N PHE A 4 2.57 30.95 -8.26
CA PHE A 4 2.43 29.59 -8.76
C PHE A 4 1.81 28.73 -7.65
N LYS A 5 0.71 28.06 -7.98
CA LYS A 5 0.06 27.07 -7.13
C LYS A 5 0.36 25.70 -7.72
N LEU A 6 0.81 24.76 -6.89
CA LEU A 6 1.06 23.39 -7.34
C LEU A 6 -0.20 22.84 -8.03
N PRO A 7 -0.09 22.24 -9.23
CA PRO A 7 -1.24 21.85 -10.06
C PRO A 7 -2.04 20.67 -9.46
N HIS A 8 -1.49 20.01 -8.45
CA HIS A 8 -2.11 18.89 -7.76
C HIS A 8 -2.15 19.17 -6.25
N ASN A 9 -3.13 18.58 -5.56
CA ASN A 9 -3.16 18.61 -4.10
C ASN A 9 -1.83 18.06 -3.55
N PRO A 10 -1.29 18.64 -2.46
CA PRO A 10 -0.04 18.17 -1.87
C PRO A 10 -0.09 16.66 -1.59
N ALA A 11 1.02 15.97 -1.81
CA ALA A 11 1.16 14.59 -1.37
C ALA A 11 0.88 14.52 0.14
N TYR A 12 0.20 13.44 0.58
CA TYR A 12 -0.10 13.25 2.00
C TYR A 12 1.19 13.30 2.82
N GLY A 13 1.23 14.17 3.83
CA GLY A 13 2.41 14.36 4.68
C GLY A 13 3.43 15.40 4.21
N TYR A 14 3.22 16.04 3.06
CA TYR A 14 3.96 17.25 2.67
C TYR A 14 3.61 18.41 3.62
N SER A 15 4.63 19.05 4.22
CA SER A 15 4.50 20.15 5.17
C SER A 15 5.02 21.49 4.63
N GLY A 16 5.49 21.51 3.38
CA GLY A 16 6.04 22.70 2.75
C GLY A 16 4.98 23.71 2.29
N PRO A 17 5.42 24.87 1.79
CA PRO A 17 4.52 25.92 1.36
C PRO A 17 3.66 25.49 0.16
N LEU A 18 2.36 25.81 0.20
CA LEU A 18 1.40 25.51 -0.88
C LEU A 18 1.60 26.33 -2.16
N THR A 19 2.38 27.41 -2.06
CA THR A 19 2.63 28.37 -3.13
C THR A 19 4.05 28.89 -3.04
N VAL A 20 4.62 29.19 -4.20
CA VAL A 20 5.97 29.74 -4.35
C VAL A 20 5.88 30.97 -5.25
N ASP A 21 6.59 32.05 -4.93
CA ASP A 21 6.62 33.23 -5.80
C ASP A 21 7.54 32.96 -6.99
N MET A 22 6.99 33.04 -8.21
CA MET A 22 7.68 32.72 -9.47
C MET A 22 7.41 33.78 -10.53
N LYS A 23 7.60 35.06 -10.18
CA LYS A 23 7.23 36.21 -11.05
C LYS A 23 7.74 36.11 -12.49
N PHE A 24 8.94 35.58 -12.72
CA PHE A 24 9.55 35.41 -14.04
C PHE A 24 10.21 34.04 -14.22
N GLY A 25 9.55 32.98 -13.75
CA GLY A 25 10.08 31.61 -13.82
C GLY A 25 11.33 31.39 -12.97
N SER A 26 12.08 30.32 -13.26
CA SER A 26 13.23 29.86 -12.49
C SER A 26 14.30 30.94 -12.25
N CYS A 27 14.48 31.86 -13.22
CA CYS A 27 15.48 32.94 -13.20
C CYS A 27 15.47 33.82 -11.93
N GLU A 28 14.30 34.09 -11.36
CA GLU A 28 14.14 35.00 -10.21
C GLU A 28 13.66 34.30 -8.93
N GLN A 29 13.62 32.96 -8.95
CA GLN A 29 13.22 32.18 -7.78
C GLN A 29 14.24 32.37 -6.65
N LYS A 30 13.82 32.59 -5.41
CA LYS A 30 14.80 32.79 -4.31
C LYS A 30 15.31 31.43 -3.83
N PRO A 31 16.61 31.29 -3.47
CA PRO A 31 17.13 30.04 -2.90
C PRO A 31 16.37 29.58 -1.66
N ALA A 32 15.90 30.51 -0.83
CA ALA A 32 15.14 30.22 0.38
C ALA A 32 13.77 29.59 0.09
N ASP A 33 13.16 29.91 -1.05
CA ASP A 33 11.85 29.36 -1.43
C ASP A 33 11.99 27.90 -1.91
N LEU A 34 13.09 27.57 -2.59
CA LEU A 34 13.47 26.18 -2.95
C LEU A 34 13.85 25.36 -1.71
N GLU A 35 14.69 25.95 -0.84
CA GLU A 35 14.74 25.78 0.63
C GLU A 35 13.50 25.13 1.27
N ALA A 36 12.44 25.94 1.30
CA ALA A 36 11.20 25.61 1.98
C ALA A 36 10.43 24.48 1.29
N LEU A 37 10.48 24.40 -0.05
CA LEU A 37 9.90 23.27 -0.79
C LEU A 37 10.61 21.95 -0.45
N ARG A 38 11.94 21.98 -0.34
CA ARG A 38 12.76 20.82 0.02
C ARG A 38 12.45 20.30 1.40
N ALA A 39 12.45 21.21 2.38
CA ALA A 39 12.20 20.89 3.78
C ALA A 39 10.78 20.36 4.05
N GLY A 40 9.83 20.66 3.15
CA GLY A 40 8.45 20.20 3.24
C GLY A 40 8.20 18.76 2.79
N SER A 41 9.15 18.13 2.08
CA SER A 41 8.98 16.77 1.55
C SER A 41 9.29 15.71 2.60
N GLN A 42 8.51 14.63 2.63
CA GLN A 42 8.77 13.48 3.51
C GLN A 42 10.02 12.69 3.11
N CYS A 43 10.38 12.70 1.82
CA CYS A 43 11.66 12.15 1.34
C CYS A 43 12.50 13.27 0.75
N LYS A 44 13.70 13.44 1.30
CA LYS A 44 14.66 14.47 0.87
C LYS A 44 15.10 14.24 -0.57
N GLU A 45 15.35 12.99 -0.97
CA GLU A 45 15.77 12.66 -2.33
C GLU A 45 14.69 12.98 -3.38
N ILE A 46 13.41 12.80 -3.06
CA ILE A 46 12.29 13.16 -3.95
C ILE A 46 12.23 14.67 -4.16
N ALA A 47 12.45 15.45 -3.09
CA ALA A 47 12.56 16.89 -3.20
C ALA A 47 13.78 17.30 -4.03
N ASP A 48 14.95 16.69 -3.79
CA ASP A 48 16.19 17.01 -4.49
C ASP A 48 16.05 16.81 -6.00
N ILE A 49 15.41 15.71 -6.41
CA ILE A 49 15.12 15.41 -7.82
C ILE A 49 14.19 16.47 -8.42
N THR A 50 13.18 16.90 -7.67
CA THR A 50 12.20 17.90 -8.13
C THR A 50 12.84 19.29 -8.27
N LEU A 51 13.75 19.64 -7.36
CA LEU A 51 14.43 20.94 -7.34
C LEU A 51 15.64 20.98 -8.28
N ALA A 52 16.20 19.84 -8.69
CA ALA A 52 17.29 19.77 -9.66
C ALA A 52 16.89 20.39 -11.02
N HIS A 53 15.63 20.21 -11.43
CA HIS A 53 15.07 20.85 -12.63
C HIS A 53 15.19 22.38 -12.52
N GLU A 54 14.66 22.98 -11.45
CA GLU A 54 14.68 24.44 -11.24
C GLU A 54 16.11 24.98 -11.06
N ALA A 55 16.98 24.22 -10.40
CA ALA A 55 18.39 24.59 -10.23
C ALA A 55 19.13 24.70 -11.57
N ALA A 56 18.86 23.80 -12.53
CA ALA A 56 19.47 23.83 -13.86
C ALA A 56 19.04 25.07 -14.67
N HIS A 57 17.75 25.44 -14.63
CA HIS A 57 17.28 26.67 -15.27
C HIS A 57 17.90 27.92 -14.64
N ARG A 58 18.08 27.93 -13.30
CA ARG A 58 18.75 29.02 -12.61
C ARG A 58 20.21 29.16 -13.01
N GLU A 59 20.95 28.06 -13.07
CA GLU A 59 22.36 28.08 -13.48
C GLU A 59 22.50 28.62 -14.91
N ARG A 60 21.63 28.16 -15.83
CA ARG A 60 21.64 28.65 -17.20
C ARG A 60 21.26 30.12 -17.31
N CYS A 61 20.22 30.53 -16.60
CA CYS A 61 19.81 31.93 -16.56
C CYS A 61 20.87 32.85 -15.95
N ALA A 62 21.62 32.38 -14.94
CA ALA A 62 22.75 33.12 -14.38
C ALA A 62 23.90 33.28 -15.39
N ARG A 63 24.14 32.28 -16.25
CA ARG A 63 25.15 32.36 -17.33
C ARG A 63 24.73 33.27 -18.47
N GLU A 64 23.48 33.19 -18.91
CA GLU A 64 22.98 33.88 -20.10
C GLU A 64 22.41 35.27 -19.79
N THR A 65 22.06 35.57 -18.53
CA THR A 65 21.16 36.65 -18.07
C THR A 65 19.69 36.38 -18.39
N ALA A 66 18.78 36.91 -17.56
CA ALA A 66 17.34 36.67 -17.71
C ALA A 66 16.78 37.14 -19.06
N ALA A 67 17.26 38.28 -19.57
CA ALA A 67 16.80 38.82 -20.84
C ALA A 67 17.14 37.88 -22.00
N VAL A 68 18.39 37.42 -22.09
CA VAL A 68 18.83 36.50 -23.16
C VAL A 68 18.18 35.13 -23.01
N TYR A 69 18.04 34.64 -21.78
CA TYR A 69 17.43 33.34 -21.50
C TYR A 69 15.96 33.28 -21.98
N TRP A 70 15.19 34.35 -21.77
CA TRP A 70 13.78 34.41 -22.16
C TRP A 70 13.54 34.86 -23.61
N ASP A 71 14.53 35.45 -24.27
CA ASP A 71 14.47 35.84 -25.69
C ASP A 71 14.72 34.68 -26.66
N ARG A 72 15.00 33.47 -26.12
CA ARG A 72 15.20 32.26 -26.92
C ARG A 72 13.91 31.82 -27.60
N LEU A 73 14.06 31.09 -28.71
CA LEU A 73 12.93 30.55 -29.44
C LEU A 73 12.09 29.63 -28.55
N PRO A 74 10.74 29.72 -28.55
CA PRO A 74 9.88 28.84 -27.75
C PRO A 74 10.14 27.35 -27.98
N SER A 75 10.56 26.95 -29.18
CA SER A 75 10.93 25.57 -29.51
C SER A 75 12.19 25.09 -28.79
N GLN A 76 13.17 25.97 -28.56
CA GLN A 76 14.39 25.64 -27.80
C GLN A 76 14.08 25.48 -26.32
N ILE A 77 13.22 26.35 -25.77
CA ILE A 77 12.75 26.25 -24.38
C ILE A 77 11.94 24.95 -24.21
N ALA A 78 11.02 24.65 -25.12
CA ALA A 78 10.22 23.42 -25.07
C ALA A 78 11.07 22.14 -25.16
N ALA A 79 12.09 22.12 -26.01
CA ALA A 79 12.99 20.97 -26.13
C ALA A 79 13.84 20.77 -24.85
N GLU A 80 14.32 21.87 -24.26
CA GLU A 80 15.02 21.85 -22.97
C GLU A 80 14.12 21.32 -21.84
N GLU A 81 12.90 21.86 -21.71
CA GLU A 81 11.92 21.38 -20.72
C GLU A 81 11.62 19.89 -20.89
N ALA A 82 11.43 19.42 -22.13
CA ALA A 82 11.19 18.01 -22.41
C ALA A 82 12.37 17.11 -21.97
N GLU A 83 13.61 17.55 -22.19
CA GLU A 83 14.80 16.82 -21.72
C GLU A 83 14.89 16.81 -20.19
N ARG A 84 14.60 17.93 -19.53
CA ARG A 84 14.62 18.03 -18.06
C ARG A 84 13.55 17.19 -17.40
N TYR A 85 12.32 17.20 -17.91
CA TYR A 85 11.28 16.31 -17.42
C TYR A 85 11.65 14.83 -17.60
N ARG A 86 12.36 14.48 -18.68
CA ARG A 86 12.88 13.12 -18.88
C ARG A 86 13.94 12.75 -17.83
N GLU A 87 14.88 13.65 -17.54
CA GLU A 87 15.89 13.46 -16.49
C GLU A 87 15.25 13.30 -15.11
N GLN A 88 14.30 14.19 -14.77
CA GLN A 88 13.55 14.14 -13.52
C GLN A 88 12.77 12.83 -13.38
N ALA A 89 12.08 12.38 -14.43
CA ALA A 89 11.35 11.12 -14.42
C ALA A 89 12.28 9.92 -14.22
N ASN A 90 13.45 9.90 -14.88
CA ASN A 90 14.45 8.84 -14.71
C ASN A 90 15.01 8.80 -13.29
N ALA A 91 15.31 9.96 -12.70
CA ALA A 91 15.79 10.04 -11.34
C ALA A 91 14.71 9.60 -10.33
N MET A 92 13.44 9.99 -10.55
CA MET A 92 12.33 9.56 -9.69
C MET A 92 12.12 8.05 -9.76
N ARG A 93 12.17 7.45 -10.96
CA ARG A 93 12.12 6.00 -11.14
C ARG A 93 13.25 5.28 -10.40
N ALA A 94 14.48 5.79 -10.52
CA ALA A 94 15.62 5.21 -9.82
C ALA A 94 15.46 5.28 -8.29
N GLN A 95 14.90 6.38 -7.77
CA GLN A 95 14.64 6.53 -6.34
C GLN A 95 13.52 5.60 -5.85
N LEU A 96 12.41 5.49 -6.58
CA LEU A 96 11.34 4.53 -6.27
C LEU A 96 11.88 3.10 -6.26
N LYS A 97 12.71 2.76 -7.25
CA LYS A 97 13.42 1.47 -7.29
C LYS A 97 14.24 1.24 -6.04
N ARG A 98 15.06 2.21 -5.63
CA ARG A 98 15.88 2.12 -4.41
C ARG A 98 15.01 1.89 -3.17
N ILE A 99 13.94 2.69 -3.01
CA ILE A 99 13.04 2.59 -1.85
C ILE A 99 12.38 1.21 -1.76
N VAL A 100 11.93 0.65 -2.88
CA VAL A 100 11.27 -0.67 -2.87
C VAL A 100 12.27 -1.82 -2.75
N ASP A 101 13.44 -1.72 -3.39
CA ASP A 101 14.46 -2.79 -3.38
C ASP A 101 15.27 -2.84 -2.07
N GLU A 102 15.51 -1.68 -1.43
CA GLU A 102 16.31 -1.57 -0.19
C GLU A 102 15.45 -1.31 1.06
N GLY A 103 14.21 -0.84 0.89
CA GLY A 103 13.28 -0.64 1.98
C GLY A 103 12.69 -1.95 2.50
N THR A 104 12.08 -1.87 3.68
CA THR A 104 11.39 -3.01 4.30
C THR A 104 9.89 -2.85 4.17
N ILE A 105 9.26 -3.67 3.33
CA ILE A 105 7.80 -3.75 3.23
C ILE A 105 7.30 -4.83 4.17
N THR A 106 6.29 -4.53 4.97
CA THR A 106 5.62 -5.49 5.84
C THR A 106 4.12 -5.48 5.61
N VAL A 107 3.50 -6.66 5.77
CA VAL A 107 2.05 -6.85 5.61
C VAL A 107 1.51 -7.57 6.84
N ALA A 108 0.51 -6.99 7.48
CA ALA A 108 -0.27 -7.61 8.56
C ALA A 108 -1.74 -7.64 8.17
N ALA A 109 -2.49 -8.62 8.69
CA ALA A 109 -3.92 -8.69 8.40
C ALA A 109 -4.74 -9.21 9.58
N LYS A 110 -5.98 -8.71 9.69
CA LYS A 110 -6.95 -9.13 10.67
C LYS A 110 -8.33 -9.24 10.03
N MET A 111 -8.97 -10.39 10.16
CA MET A 111 -10.32 -10.64 9.64
C MET A 111 -11.22 -11.16 10.74
N GLU A 112 -12.40 -10.56 10.91
CA GLU A 112 -13.40 -11.03 11.88
C GLU A 112 -14.75 -11.27 11.19
N PRO A 113 -14.93 -12.44 10.53
CA PRO A 113 -16.18 -12.78 9.89
C PRO A 113 -17.17 -13.35 10.92
N ARG A 114 -18.42 -12.92 10.83
CA ARG A 114 -19.58 -13.53 11.48
C ARG A 114 -20.46 -14.16 10.42
N ILE A 115 -20.73 -15.44 10.58
CA ILE A 115 -21.61 -16.22 9.72
C ILE A 115 -22.86 -16.56 10.51
N LYS A 116 -24.03 -16.18 10.00
CA LYS A 116 -25.33 -16.39 10.66
C LYS A 116 -26.30 -17.09 9.73
N GLY A 117 -26.98 -18.12 10.22
CA GLY A 117 -28.04 -18.88 9.58
C GLY A 117 -29.07 -19.35 10.61
N PRO A 118 -30.08 -20.14 10.19
CA PRO A 118 -31.21 -20.51 11.05
C PRO A 118 -30.83 -21.19 12.38
N GLN A 119 -29.79 -22.01 12.38
CA GLN A 119 -29.31 -22.74 13.58
C GLN A 119 -27.81 -22.53 13.82
N PHE A 120 -27.20 -21.52 13.20
CA PHE A 120 -25.75 -21.33 13.20
C PHE A 120 -25.44 -19.85 13.34
N ASP A 121 -24.68 -19.45 14.35
CA ASP A 121 -24.20 -18.08 14.52
C ASP A 121 -22.79 -18.14 15.10
N VAL A 122 -21.78 -17.96 14.25
CA VAL A 122 -20.38 -18.12 14.62
C VAL A 122 -19.58 -16.92 14.17
N THR A 123 -18.79 -16.37 15.10
CA THR A 123 -17.79 -15.34 14.83
C THR A 123 -16.40 -15.94 14.91
N TYR A 124 -15.66 -15.82 13.82
CA TYR A 124 -14.24 -16.17 13.77
C TYR A 124 -13.38 -14.93 13.91
N SER A 125 -12.10 -15.14 14.23
CA SER A 125 -11.06 -14.12 14.25
C SER A 125 -9.82 -14.72 13.66
N PHE A 126 -9.43 -14.25 12.50
CA PHE A 126 -8.19 -14.62 11.84
C PHE A 126 -7.20 -13.47 11.97
N VAL A 127 -5.98 -13.79 12.41
CA VAL A 127 -4.90 -12.83 12.59
C VAL A 127 -3.67 -13.37 11.89
N MET A 128 -3.12 -12.54 11.02
CA MET A 128 -1.82 -12.72 10.39
C MET A 128 -0.90 -11.63 10.97
N PRO A 129 0.11 -12.01 11.77
CA PRO A 129 1.12 -11.07 12.24
C PRO A 129 1.85 -10.40 11.07
N SER A 130 2.60 -9.35 11.37
CA SER A 130 3.42 -8.67 10.37
C SER A 130 4.41 -9.64 9.71
N ILE A 131 4.35 -9.73 8.39
CA ILE A 131 5.24 -10.52 7.55
C ILE A 131 6.10 -9.56 6.74
N GLN A 132 7.40 -9.76 6.78
CA GLN A 132 8.33 -9.05 5.90
C GLN A 132 8.22 -9.59 4.47
N MET A 133 8.15 -8.66 3.53
CA MET A 133 8.10 -8.94 2.10
C MET A 133 9.47 -8.70 1.50
N GLU A 134 9.90 -9.60 0.63
CA GLU A 134 11.19 -9.54 -0.06
C GLU A 134 10.98 -9.68 -1.56
N GLY A 135 11.66 -8.85 -2.34
CA GLY A 135 11.62 -8.93 -3.79
C GLY A 135 12.48 -7.85 -4.42
N LYS A 136 12.65 -7.94 -5.73
CA LYS A 136 13.39 -6.96 -6.52
C LYS A 136 12.61 -6.62 -7.77
N SER A 137 12.80 -5.40 -8.26
CA SER A 137 12.28 -5.03 -9.59
C SER A 137 12.85 -5.96 -10.66
N SER A 138 12.04 -6.31 -11.65
CA SER A 138 12.54 -6.97 -12.86
C SER A 138 13.39 -5.97 -13.66
N PRO A 139 14.50 -6.41 -14.29
CA PRO A 139 15.31 -5.54 -15.16
C PRO A 139 14.44 -4.90 -16.26
N GLY A 140 14.48 -3.58 -16.38
CA GLY A 140 13.72 -2.82 -17.38
C GLY A 140 12.22 -2.65 -17.09
N SER A 141 11.75 -3.01 -15.90
CA SER A 141 10.36 -2.82 -15.47
C SER A 141 10.25 -1.74 -14.39
N ASP A 142 9.27 -0.85 -14.54
CA ASP A 142 8.82 0.11 -13.51
C ASP A 142 7.82 -0.55 -12.52
N SER A 143 7.91 -1.87 -12.34
CA SER A 143 7.06 -2.63 -11.43
C SER A 143 7.87 -3.63 -10.60
N TRP A 144 7.37 -3.87 -9.39
CA TRP A 144 7.98 -4.73 -8.39
C TRP A 144 6.97 -5.76 -7.92
N THR A 145 7.44 -6.99 -7.76
CA THR A 145 6.72 -8.01 -7.00
C THR A 145 7.56 -8.35 -5.78
N VAL A 146 7.04 -8.06 -4.59
CA VAL A 146 7.63 -8.49 -3.33
C VAL A 146 6.80 -9.63 -2.75
N ASN A 147 7.48 -10.67 -2.28
CA ASN A 147 6.86 -11.90 -1.81
C ASN A 147 7.13 -12.08 -0.32
N GLY A 148 6.16 -12.60 0.42
CA GLY A 148 6.30 -12.87 1.83
C GLY A 148 5.69 -14.20 2.19
N LYS A 149 6.24 -14.83 3.23
CA LYS A 149 5.71 -16.07 3.79
C LYS A 149 5.44 -15.90 5.26
N GLY A 150 4.30 -16.37 5.73
CA GLY A 150 3.98 -16.34 7.14
C GLY A 150 2.87 -17.29 7.52
N LYS A 151 2.26 -17.00 8.67
CA LYS A 151 1.23 -17.84 9.27
C LYS A 151 0.04 -17.02 9.66
N GLN A 152 -1.14 -17.55 9.40
CA GLN A 152 -2.39 -17.02 9.90
C GLN A 152 -2.93 -17.96 10.98
N SER A 153 -3.40 -17.35 12.07
CA SER A 153 -4.04 -18.06 13.17
C SER A 153 -5.51 -17.66 13.24
N GLY A 154 -6.40 -18.64 13.27
CA GLY A 154 -7.85 -18.47 13.37
C GLY A 154 -8.38 -18.96 14.71
N LYS A 155 -9.28 -18.20 15.34
CA LYS A 155 -9.98 -18.62 16.55
C LYS A 155 -11.48 -18.42 16.39
N ILE A 156 -12.28 -19.29 16.99
CA ILE A 156 -13.72 -19.07 17.14
C ILE A 156 -13.91 -18.19 18.38
N LYS A 157 -14.35 -16.94 18.20
CA LYS A 157 -14.62 -16.01 19.30
C LYS A 157 -15.93 -16.36 20.01
N ASN A 158 -16.98 -16.58 19.24
CA ASN A 158 -18.32 -16.88 19.71
C ASN A 158 -18.96 -17.91 18.80
N ALA A 159 -19.74 -18.83 19.36
CA ALA A 159 -20.50 -19.81 18.60
C ALA A 159 -21.83 -20.13 19.28
N LYS A 160 -22.91 -20.12 18.49
CA LYS A 160 -24.21 -20.68 18.84
C LYS A 160 -24.65 -21.65 17.77
N ILE A 161 -25.02 -22.86 18.18
CA ILE A 161 -25.49 -23.93 17.29
C ILE A 161 -26.81 -24.48 17.83
N GLY A 162 -27.86 -24.52 17.00
CA GLY A 162 -29.18 -24.97 17.43
C GLY A 162 -29.74 -24.20 18.63
N GLY A 163 -29.40 -22.91 18.74
CA GLY A 163 -29.76 -22.07 19.89
C GLY A 163 -28.90 -22.28 21.14
N MET A 164 -28.01 -23.26 21.17
CA MET A 164 -27.11 -23.53 22.30
C MET A 164 -25.83 -22.71 22.19
N THR A 165 -25.43 -22.06 23.28
CA THR A 165 -24.11 -21.40 23.38
C THR A 165 -23.02 -22.47 23.49
N CYS A 166 -21.96 -22.33 22.69
CA CYS A 166 -20.85 -23.25 22.64
C CYS A 166 -19.54 -22.56 23.08
N LYS A 167 -18.70 -23.30 23.80
CA LYS A 167 -17.34 -22.90 24.13
C LYS A 167 -16.37 -23.48 23.11
N SER A 168 -15.52 -22.64 22.56
CA SER A 168 -14.43 -23.01 21.66
C SER A 168 -13.10 -23.04 22.40
N SER A 169 -12.19 -23.91 21.96
CA SER A 169 -10.78 -23.92 22.36
C SER A 169 -9.90 -24.30 21.18
N GLY A 170 -8.60 -24.00 21.27
CA GLY A 170 -7.64 -24.26 20.18
C GLY A 170 -7.63 -23.18 19.10
N GLN A 171 -6.94 -23.46 18.01
CA GLN A 171 -6.79 -22.55 16.87
C GLN A 171 -6.70 -23.27 15.52
N LEU A 172 -7.15 -22.56 14.48
CA LEU A 172 -6.88 -22.86 13.09
C LEU A 172 -5.51 -22.28 12.73
N ASN A 173 -4.73 -23.02 11.95
CA ASN A 173 -3.44 -22.57 11.47
C ASN A 173 -3.42 -22.69 9.94
N ASP A 174 -2.96 -21.65 9.28
CA ASP A 174 -2.76 -21.64 7.84
C ASP A 174 -1.35 -21.11 7.55
N ASP A 175 -0.62 -21.77 6.66
CA ASP A 175 0.55 -21.16 6.03
C ASP A 175 0.05 -20.20 4.95
N ILE A 176 0.63 -19.01 4.89
CA ILE A 176 0.27 -17.97 3.93
C ILE A 176 1.49 -17.61 3.09
N ASP A 177 1.34 -17.71 1.78
CA ASP A 177 2.25 -17.11 0.80
C ASP A 177 1.56 -15.86 0.23
N MET A 178 2.28 -14.73 0.17
CA MET A 178 1.79 -13.47 -0.37
C MET A 178 2.68 -12.96 -1.49
N ALA A 179 2.06 -12.27 -2.44
CA ALA A 179 2.73 -11.51 -3.48
C ALA A 179 2.09 -10.13 -3.56
N LEU A 180 2.86 -9.08 -3.29
CA LEU A 180 2.46 -7.69 -3.43
C LEU A 180 3.09 -7.15 -4.72
N ASP A 181 2.25 -6.81 -5.68
CA ASP A 181 2.63 -6.16 -6.93
C ASP A 181 2.48 -4.64 -6.75
N THR A 182 3.48 -3.85 -7.10
CA THR A 182 3.44 -2.38 -7.00
C THR A 182 4.23 -1.72 -8.14
N ASP A 183 3.84 -0.51 -8.53
CA ASP A 183 4.60 0.39 -9.43
C ASP A 183 5.16 1.63 -8.69
N GLY A 184 5.12 1.60 -7.35
CA GLY A 184 5.51 2.72 -6.50
C GLY A 184 4.38 3.73 -6.22
N PHE A 185 3.26 3.63 -6.93
CA PHE A 185 2.08 4.49 -6.73
C PHE A 185 0.83 3.69 -6.35
N VAL A 186 0.70 2.50 -6.91
CA VAL A 186 -0.44 1.60 -6.77
C VAL A 186 0.07 0.22 -6.39
N MET A 187 -0.68 -0.48 -5.56
CA MET A 187 -0.37 -1.82 -5.09
C MET A 187 -1.56 -2.79 -5.20
N SER A 188 -1.26 -4.06 -5.43
CA SER A 188 -2.22 -5.16 -5.41
C SER A 188 -1.62 -6.33 -4.65
N LEU A 189 -2.41 -6.96 -3.77
CA LEU A 189 -1.95 -8.06 -2.93
C LEU A 189 -2.68 -9.34 -3.27
N LYS A 190 -1.92 -10.39 -3.57
CA LYS A 190 -2.41 -11.75 -3.73
C LYS A 190 -1.98 -12.57 -2.54
N SER A 191 -2.85 -13.48 -2.11
CA SER A 191 -2.60 -14.39 -1.02
C SER A 191 -2.94 -15.82 -1.44
N LYS A 192 -2.12 -16.76 -1.02
CA LYS A 192 -2.35 -18.19 -1.09
C LYS A 192 -2.23 -18.76 0.31
N SER A 193 -3.28 -19.44 0.77
CA SER A 193 -3.31 -20.11 2.05
C SER A 193 -3.25 -21.62 1.89
N LYS A 194 -2.60 -22.30 2.83
CA LYS A 194 -2.62 -23.76 2.95
C LYS A 194 -2.97 -24.15 4.39
N GLY A 195 -4.08 -24.84 4.55
CA GLY A 195 -4.55 -25.35 5.84
C GLY A 195 -3.56 -26.32 6.47
N ARG A 196 -3.17 -26.02 7.70
CA ARG A 196 -2.34 -26.89 8.56
C ARG A 196 -3.19 -27.54 9.64
N PRO A 197 -2.69 -28.62 10.27
CA PRO A 197 -3.33 -29.18 11.45
C PRO A 197 -3.60 -28.09 12.50
N GLY A 198 -4.85 -28.04 12.96
CA GLY A 198 -5.31 -27.21 14.06
C GLY A 198 -5.99 -28.06 15.11
N ASP A 199 -6.16 -27.51 16.31
CA ASP A 199 -6.71 -28.21 17.48
C ASP A 199 -8.06 -27.63 17.91
N VAL A 200 -8.80 -27.03 16.98
CA VAL A 200 -10.09 -26.42 17.28
C VAL A 200 -11.08 -27.45 17.76
N LYS A 201 -11.60 -27.20 18.97
CA LYS A 201 -12.67 -27.97 19.58
C LYS A 201 -13.82 -27.04 19.88
N LEU A 202 -15.03 -27.55 19.68
CA LEU A 202 -16.26 -26.85 20.05
C LEU A 202 -17.05 -27.74 21.01
N ARG A 203 -17.53 -27.17 22.12
CA ARG A 203 -18.36 -27.87 23.11
C ARG A 203 -19.62 -27.06 23.40
N CYS A 204 -20.77 -27.58 23.02
CA CYS A 204 -22.06 -26.94 23.28
C CYS A 204 -22.68 -27.45 24.59
N MET A 205 -23.50 -26.62 25.25
CA MET A 205 -24.26 -27.03 26.44
C MET A 205 -25.28 -28.11 26.04
N GLY A 206 -24.91 -29.38 26.19
CA GLY A 206 -25.67 -30.53 25.68
C GLY A 206 -24.81 -31.74 25.27
N GLY A 207 -23.48 -31.60 25.22
CA GLY A 207 -22.54 -32.74 25.06
C GLY A 207 -22.02 -32.97 23.63
N TYR A 208 -22.55 -32.26 22.63
CA TYR A 208 -22.05 -32.35 21.26
C TYR A 208 -20.72 -31.62 21.09
N GLY A 209 -19.73 -32.31 20.52
CA GLY A 209 -18.47 -31.73 20.10
C GLY A 209 -18.11 -32.14 18.68
N MET A 210 -17.81 -31.17 17.83
CA MET A 210 -17.17 -31.40 16.55
C MET A 210 -15.70 -30.98 16.67
N SER A 211 -14.82 -31.88 16.25
CA SER A 211 -13.38 -31.64 16.19
C SER A 211 -12.90 -32.28 14.90
N MET A 212 -12.92 -31.53 13.81
CA MET A 212 -11.97 -31.71 12.71
C MET A 212 -12.21 -30.64 11.64
N ARG A 213 -11.15 -29.91 11.28
CA ARG A 213 -11.06 -29.20 10.00
C ARG A 213 -10.41 -30.14 8.99
N PRO A 214 -10.87 -30.20 7.74
CA PRO A 214 -10.11 -30.83 6.66
C PRO A 214 -8.70 -30.24 6.54
N GLN A 215 -7.68 -31.08 6.40
CA GLN A 215 -6.29 -30.62 6.32
C GLN A 215 -5.85 -30.49 4.85
N GLY A 216 -4.96 -29.52 4.58
CA GLY A 216 -4.37 -29.36 3.24
C GLY A 216 -5.24 -28.61 2.24
N GLU A 217 -6.37 -28.03 2.66
CA GLU A 217 -7.15 -27.10 1.84
C GLU A 217 -6.26 -25.95 1.37
N VAL A 218 -6.29 -25.66 0.08
CA VAL A 218 -5.56 -24.54 -0.51
C VAL A 218 -6.57 -23.49 -0.94
N GLY A 219 -6.42 -22.29 -0.40
CA GLY A 219 -7.10 -21.10 -0.89
C GLY A 219 -6.13 -20.22 -1.66
N SER A 220 -6.59 -19.54 -2.70
CA SER A 220 -5.81 -18.48 -3.33
C SER A 220 -6.73 -17.42 -3.89
N GLY A 221 -6.31 -16.17 -3.82
CA GLY A 221 -7.07 -15.07 -4.38
C GLY A 221 -6.37 -13.73 -4.22
N GLU A 222 -6.91 -12.75 -4.92
CA GLU A 222 -6.58 -11.35 -4.71
C GLU A 222 -7.24 -10.88 -3.42
N VAL A 223 -6.44 -10.30 -2.53
CA VAL A 223 -6.89 -9.70 -1.27
C VAL A 223 -7.41 -8.29 -1.56
N PHE A 224 -6.65 -7.49 -2.31
CA PHE A 224 -7.06 -6.19 -2.84
C PHE A 224 -6.33 -5.91 -4.14
N ALA A 225 -6.91 -5.02 -4.96
CA ALA A 225 -6.37 -4.62 -6.25
C ALA A 225 -6.38 -3.10 -6.37
N ALA A 226 -5.36 -2.57 -7.03
CA ALA A 226 -5.26 -1.15 -7.41
C ALA A 226 -5.41 -0.16 -6.25
N GLU A 227 -4.93 -0.51 -5.05
CA GLU A 227 -4.94 0.37 -3.89
C GLU A 227 -3.74 1.32 -3.92
N ARG A 228 -3.90 2.53 -3.37
CA ARG A 228 -2.79 3.50 -3.35
C ARG A 228 -1.65 3.01 -2.47
N PHE A 229 -0.42 3.08 -2.97
CA PHE A 229 0.79 2.80 -2.21
C PHE A 229 1.22 4.03 -1.40
N ALA A 230 1.53 3.82 -0.12
CA ALA A 230 1.99 4.84 0.82
C ALA A 230 2.93 4.19 1.86
N SER A 231 3.60 5.01 2.68
CA SER A 231 4.45 4.51 3.78
C SER A 231 3.67 3.64 4.77
N GLU A 232 2.39 3.96 4.99
CA GLU A 232 1.44 3.12 5.70
C GLU A 232 0.09 3.21 5.01
N ALA A 233 -0.53 2.05 4.74
CA ALA A 233 -1.84 1.95 4.12
C ALA A 233 -2.67 0.89 4.84
N ASP A 234 -3.82 1.33 5.35
CA ASP A 234 -4.84 0.45 5.95
C ASP A 234 -5.99 0.26 4.97
N ILE A 235 -6.08 -0.95 4.42
CA ILE A 235 -7.14 -1.36 3.51
C ILE A 235 -8.18 -2.12 4.32
N SER A 236 -9.40 -1.57 4.41
CA SER A 236 -10.52 -2.23 5.07
C SER A 236 -11.59 -2.64 4.07
N GLN A 237 -11.98 -3.91 4.10
CA GLN A 237 -12.99 -4.49 3.24
C GLN A 237 -14.10 -5.10 4.07
N ASP A 238 -15.33 -4.96 3.56
CA ASP A 238 -16.45 -5.72 4.09
C ASP A 238 -16.31 -7.18 3.68
N VAL A 239 -16.33 -8.08 4.66
CA VAL A 239 -16.22 -9.52 4.45
C VAL A 239 -17.36 -10.03 3.56
N SER A 240 -18.54 -9.39 3.60
CA SER A 240 -19.71 -9.80 2.81
C SER A 240 -19.51 -9.68 1.30
N THR A 241 -18.54 -8.88 0.84
CA THR A 241 -18.24 -8.71 -0.59
C THR A 241 -17.22 -9.73 -1.10
N MET A 242 -16.57 -10.47 -0.21
CA MET A 242 -15.54 -11.44 -0.55
C MET A 242 -16.10 -12.67 -1.27
N PRO A 243 -15.30 -13.37 -2.09
CA PRO A 243 -15.75 -14.54 -2.84
C PRO A 243 -16.38 -15.64 -1.96
N PHE A 244 -15.83 -15.89 -0.77
CA PHE A 244 -16.36 -16.93 0.13
C PHE A 244 -17.74 -16.56 0.68
N ALA A 245 -18.03 -15.27 0.90
CA ALA A 245 -19.32 -14.83 1.40
C ALA A 245 -20.43 -15.14 0.40
N LYS A 246 -20.16 -15.06 -0.92
CA LYS A 246 -21.10 -15.46 -1.98
C LYS A 246 -21.45 -16.94 -1.91
N ILE A 247 -20.50 -17.81 -1.60
CA ILE A 247 -20.73 -19.26 -1.45
C ILE A 247 -21.59 -19.53 -0.21
N VAL A 248 -21.28 -18.86 0.91
CA VAL A 248 -22.02 -19.01 2.15
C VAL A 248 -23.46 -18.49 2.01
N THR A 249 -23.67 -17.38 1.28
CA THR A 249 -25.01 -16.82 1.06
C THR A 249 -25.90 -17.66 0.16
N GLN A 250 -25.32 -18.34 -0.84
CA GLN A 250 -26.05 -19.34 -1.63
C GLN A 250 -26.61 -20.48 -0.76
N GLY A 251 -25.94 -20.80 0.35
CA GLY A 251 -26.42 -21.77 1.34
C GLY A 251 -27.49 -21.24 2.31
N GLY A 252 -28.05 -20.05 2.08
CA GLY A 252 -29.08 -19.45 2.95
C GLY A 252 -28.55 -18.84 4.25
N MET A 253 -27.24 -18.60 4.34
CA MET A 253 -26.61 -17.92 5.47
C MET A 253 -26.28 -16.46 5.12
N SER A 254 -26.05 -15.62 6.11
CA SER A 254 -25.52 -14.26 5.95
C SER A 254 -24.10 -14.18 6.48
N VAL A 255 -23.24 -13.43 5.80
CA VAL A 255 -21.87 -13.14 6.26
C VAL A 255 -21.75 -11.64 6.47
N SER A 256 -21.14 -11.25 7.58
CA SER A 256 -20.82 -9.85 7.91
C SER A 256 -19.47 -9.78 8.60
N GLY A 257 -18.79 -8.65 8.54
CA GLY A 257 -17.56 -8.44 9.29
C GLY A 257 -16.60 -7.54 8.55
N LYS A 258 -15.39 -7.41 9.08
CA LYS A 258 -14.34 -6.63 8.43
C LYS A 258 -13.07 -7.45 8.25
N HIS A 259 -12.44 -7.24 7.13
CA HIS A 259 -11.05 -7.59 6.89
C HIS A 259 -10.24 -6.30 6.82
N THR A 260 -9.20 -6.20 7.62
CA THR A 260 -8.26 -5.08 7.59
C THR A 260 -6.88 -5.62 7.26
N VAL A 261 -6.25 -5.05 6.24
CA VAL A 261 -4.87 -5.32 5.85
C VAL A 261 -4.09 -4.04 6.04
N THR A 262 -2.95 -4.14 6.71
CA THR A 262 -2.03 -3.03 6.93
C THR A 262 -0.75 -3.33 6.16
N VAL A 263 -0.42 -2.47 5.20
CA VAL A 263 0.85 -2.50 4.47
C VAL A 263 1.70 -1.35 4.98
N ARG A 264 2.95 -1.63 5.38
CA ARG A 264 3.91 -0.62 5.82
C ARG A 264 5.19 -0.73 5.03
N LEU A 265 5.72 0.41 4.60
CA LEU A 265 7.02 0.57 3.99
C LEU A 265 7.90 1.39 4.93
N VAL A 266 9.04 0.83 5.31
CA VAL A 266 10.12 1.55 6.00
C VAL A 266 11.20 1.88 4.98
N CYS A 267 11.50 3.16 4.81
CA CYS A 267 12.52 3.64 3.88
C CYS A 267 13.93 3.24 4.36
N PRO A 268 14.86 2.97 3.43
CA PRO A 268 16.25 2.68 3.79
C PRO A 268 16.95 3.93 4.34
N GLY A 269 17.55 3.82 5.54
CA GLY A 269 18.39 4.87 6.13
C GLY A 269 17.71 5.79 7.15
N GLU A 270 16.49 5.47 7.60
CA GLU A 270 15.92 5.98 8.86
C GLU A 270 16.30 5.10 10.07
#